data_AF-A0A2E8D4E0-F1
#
_entry.id   AF-A0A2E8D4E0-F1
#
_cell.length_a   1.000
_cell.length_b   1.000
_cell.length_c   1.000
_cell.angle_alpha   90.00
_cell.angle_beta   90.00
_cell.angle_gamma   90.00
#
_symmetry.space_group_name_H-M   'P 1'
#
loop_
_entity.id
_entity.type
_entity.pdbx_description
1 polymer ?
#
loop_
_entity_poly.entity_id
_entity_poly.type
_entity_poly.pdbx_seq_one_letter_code
_entity_poly.pdbx_strand_id
1 'polypeptide(L)'
;MKRSLIGAVACLVLATFASQGFAHYLWVTIDAKSGEHGTTNIYFEGVPGAGDGQYLDPFVERGTTWIRTLGQSKPTELKVEDTKKGNKRWLSGSLTAAGPRSIDSYGKWGVYRYGETDVLLHYHARYLDVEDHDDLHELGEPNR
;
A
#
# COMPACT_ATOMS: atom_id res chain seq x y z
N MET A 1 -5.19 8.77 -54.82
CA MET A 1 -4.38 8.96 -53.60
C MET A 1 -5.26 9.30 -52.39
N LYS A 2 -5.98 8.33 -51.79
CA LYS A 2 -6.80 8.54 -50.57
C LYS A 2 -6.87 7.29 -49.66
N ARG A 3 -5.93 6.35 -49.81
CA ARG A 3 -5.90 5.09 -49.03
C ARG A 3 -4.85 5.05 -47.92
N SER A 4 -3.99 6.07 -47.83
CA SER A 4 -2.84 6.09 -46.91
C SER A 4 -3.11 6.76 -45.55
N LEU A 5 -4.08 7.68 -45.45
CA LEU A 5 -4.38 8.35 -44.17
C LEU A 5 -5.16 7.47 -43.18
N ILE A 6 -6.04 6.58 -43.67
CA ILE A 6 -6.92 5.79 -42.80
C ILE A 6 -6.12 4.73 -42.01
N GLY A 7 -5.11 4.12 -42.64
CA GLY A 7 -4.24 3.14 -41.97
C GLY A 7 -3.36 3.76 -40.87
N ALA A 8 -2.87 4.99 -41.09
CA ALA A 8 -2.05 5.69 -40.10
C ALA A 8 -2.84 6.08 -38.84
N VAL A 9 -4.11 6.48 -39.01
CA VAL A 9 -5.00 6.82 -37.87
C VAL A 9 -5.37 5.59 -37.07
N ALA A 10 -5.63 4.44 -37.72
CA ALA A 10 -5.94 3.19 -37.03
C ALA A 10 -4.77 2.67 -36.17
N CYS A 11 -3.53 2.75 -36.67
CA CYS A 11 -2.34 2.38 -35.89
C CYS A 11 -2.10 3.32 -34.70
N LEU A 12 -2.39 4.62 -34.83
CA LEU A 12 -2.22 5.59 -33.75
C LEU A 12 -3.22 5.36 -32.60
N VAL A 13 -4.47 5.00 -32.92
CA VAL A 13 -5.50 4.69 -31.92
C VAL A 13 -5.22 3.37 -31.19
N LEU A 14 -4.68 2.36 -31.88
CA LEU A 14 -4.27 1.08 -31.25
C LEU A 14 -3.06 1.26 -30.31
N ALA A 15 -2.14 2.17 -30.61
CA ALA A 15 -0.98 2.43 -29.76
C ALA A 15 -1.35 3.14 -28.44
N THR A 16 -2.44 3.92 -28.41
CA THR A 16 -2.86 4.64 -27.19
C THR A 16 -3.54 3.77 -26.13
N PHE A 17 -3.99 2.57 -26.47
CA PHE A 17 -4.60 1.63 -25.51
C PHE A 17 -3.61 0.60 -24.95
N ALA A 18 -2.36 0.56 -25.43
CA ALA A 18 -1.45 -0.56 -25.21
C ALA A 18 -0.55 -0.45 -23.96
N SER A 19 -0.66 0.60 -23.14
CA SER A 19 0.10 0.71 -21.90
C SER A 19 -0.76 1.14 -20.72
N GLN A 20 -1.69 0.27 -20.31
CA GLN A 20 -2.17 0.32 -18.94
C GLN A 20 -1.04 -0.21 -18.05
N GLY A 21 -0.13 0.69 -17.66
CA GLY A 21 0.82 0.39 -16.59
C GLY A 21 0.02 0.22 -15.31
N PHE A 22 -0.17 -1.01 -14.87
CA PHE A 22 -0.70 -1.29 -13.54
C PHE A 22 0.41 -0.98 -12.53
N ALA A 23 0.35 0.18 -11.92
CA ALA A 23 1.22 0.50 -10.80
C ALA A 23 0.64 -0.17 -9.55
N HIS A 24 1.44 -1.05 -8.94
CA HIS A 24 1.10 -1.68 -7.67
C HIS A 24 1.58 -0.79 -6.54
N TYR A 25 0.71 -0.50 -5.59
CA TYR A 25 1.00 0.36 -4.45
C TYR A 25 0.65 -0.36 -3.15
N LEU A 26 1.44 -0.09 -2.12
CA LEU A 26 1.11 -0.49 -0.76
C LEU A 26 0.42 0.69 -0.08
N TRP A 27 -0.75 0.43 0.47
CA TRP A 27 -1.56 1.39 1.19
C TRP A 27 -1.73 0.94 2.62
N VAL A 28 -1.67 1.88 3.55
CA VAL A 28 -2.00 1.70 4.97
C VAL A 28 -3.08 2.72 5.31
N THR A 29 -4.13 2.31 6.00
CA THR A 29 -5.25 3.18 6.39
C THR A 29 -5.71 2.88 7.81
N ILE A 30 -6.28 3.85 8.52
CA ILE A 30 -6.97 3.64 9.80
C ILE A 30 -8.47 3.98 9.64
N ASP A 31 -9.35 3.09 10.11
CA ASP A 31 -10.82 3.23 9.94
C ASP A 31 -11.50 4.12 11.00
N ALA A 32 -10.74 4.74 11.90
CA ALA A 32 -11.24 5.52 13.03
C ALA A 32 -10.65 6.94 13.05
N LYS A 33 -11.27 7.83 13.84
CA LYS A 33 -10.75 9.17 14.09
C LYS A 33 -9.47 9.10 14.92
N SER A 34 -8.66 10.15 14.85
CA SER A 34 -7.49 10.30 15.70
C SER A 34 -7.88 10.19 17.18
N GLY A 35 -7.01 9.56 17.97
CA GLY A 35 -7.23 9.32 19.40
C GLY A 35 -8.05 8.07 19.76
N GLU A 36 -8.67 7.37 18.81
CA GLU A 36 -9.38 6.10 19.08
C GLU A 36 -8.49 4.87 18.82
N HIS A 37 -8.76 3.72 19.45
CA HIS A 37 -7.96 2.50 19.25
C HIS A 37 -8.17 1.82 17.88
N GLY A 38 -9.16 2.23 17.07
CA GLY A 38 -9.27 1.96 15.63
C GLY A 38 -8.90 0.56 15.09
N THR A 39 -8.69 0.49 13.78
CA THR A 39 -8.19 -0.70 13.07
C THR A 39 -7.34 -0.22 11.92
N THR A 40 -6.16 -0.81 11.72
CA THR A 40 -5.39 -0.57 10.51
C THR A 40 -5.73 -1.60 9.44
N ASN A 41 -5.73 -1.15 8.20
CA ASN A 41 -5.87 -2.02 7.04
C ASN A 41 -4.70 -1.76 6.08
N ILE A 42 -4.18 -2.84 5.52
CA ILE A 42 -3.07 -2.82 4.56
C ILE A 42 -3.54 -3.46 3.26
N TYR A 43 -3.41 -2.70 2.17
CA TYR A 43 -3.80 -3.11 0.83
C TYR A 43 -2.57 -3.06 -0.08
N PHE A 44 -2.27 -4.15 -0.78
CA PHE A 44 -1.26 -4.14 -1.83
C PHE A 44 -1.96 -4.28 -3.19
N GLU A 45 -2.35 -3.13 -3.75
CA GLU A 45 -3.30 -3.03 -4.86
C GLU A 45 -3.07 -1.75 -5.67
N GLY A 46 -3.76 -1.61 -6.82
CA GLY A 46 -3.74 -0.37 -7.62
C GLY A 46 -4.52 0.80 -7.00
N VAL A 47 -5.30 0.57 -5.94
CA VAL A 47 -6.16 1.56 -5.27
C VAL A 47 -6.11 1.40 -3.75
N PRO A 48 -6.41 2.44 -2.95
CA PRO A 48 -6.43 2.38 -1.47
C PRO A 48 -7.68 1.65 -0.95
N GLY A 49 -7.79 0.36 -1.23
CA GLY A 49 -8.90 -0.47 -0.76
C GLY A 49 -8.77 -1.93 -1.12
N ALA A 50 -9.64 -2.76 -0.54
CA ALA A 50 -9.59 -4.21 -0.71
C ALA A 50 -9.83 -4.63 -2.16
N GLY A 51 -8.87 -5.38 -2.71
CA GLY A 51 -8.92 -6.05 -4.00
C GLY A 51 -9.20 -7.55 -3.85
N ASP A 52 -8.88 -8.32 -4.88
CA ASP A 52 -8.96 -9.78 -4.85
C ASP A 52 -7.82 -10.42 -4.01
N GLY A 53 -6.84 -9.61 -3.60
CA GLY A 53 -5.72 -10.03 -2.78
C GLY A 53 -4.69 -10.86 -3.54
N GLN A 54 -4.68 -10.78 -4.86
CA GLN A 54 -3.71 -11.46 -5.72
C GLN A 54 -2.26 -11.16 -5.31
N TYR A 55 -2.03 -9.99 -4.74
CA TYR A 55 -0.70 -9.56 -4.33
C TYR A 55 -0.43 -9.67 -2.83
N LEU A 56 -1.40 -10.14 -2.03
CA LEU A 56 -1.27 -10.22 -0.56
C LEU A 56 -0.53 -11.46 -0.06
N ASP A 57 0.05 -12.26 -0.95
CA ASP A 57 0.91 -13.38 -0.58
C ASP A 57 2.37 -12.95 -0.72
N PRO A 58 3.04 -12.54 0.37
CA PRO A 58 4.44 -12.13 0.30
C PRO A 58 5.31 -13.33 -0.07
N PHE A 59 6.32 -13.10 -0.91
CA PHE A 59 7.19 -14.17 -1.43
C PHE A 59 8.11 -14.76 -0.33
N VAL A 60 8.27 -14.01 0.76
CA VAL A 60 9.05 -14.37 1.94
C VAL A 60 8.16 -14.08 3.14
N GLU A 61 8.09 -14.99 4.12
CA GLU A 61 7.50 -14.64 5.41
C GLU A 61 8.10 -13.31 5.89
N ARG A 62 7.22 -12.38 6.29
CA ARG A 62 7.48 -11.06 6.89
C ARG A 62 7.37 -9.89 5.92
N GLY A 63 6.12 -9.54 5.60
CA GLY A 63 5.76 -8.14 5.76
C GLY A 63 5.72 -7.82 7.26
N THR A 64 6.33 -6.71 7.67
CA THR A 64 6.30 -6.26 9.07
C THR A 64 5.56 -4.94 9.14
N THR A 65 4.60 -4.87 10.05
CA THR A 65 3.85 -3.66 10.33
C THR A 65 4.20 -3.17 11.72
N TRP A 66 4.41 -1.87 11.86
CA TRP A 66 4.77 -1.22 13.11
C TRP A 66 3.79 -0.11 13.42
N ILE A 67 3.50 0.08 14.69
CA ILE A 67 2.85 1.28 15.23
C ILE A 67 3.87 2.07 16.04
N ARG A 68 3.97 3.37 15.79
CA ARG A 68 4.72 4.31 16.63
C ARG A 68 3.74 5.34 17.18
N THR A 69 3.64 5.42 18.49
CA THR A 69 2.83 6.42 19.18
C THR A 69 3.75 7.49 19.76
N LEU A 70 3.32 8.75 19.80
CA LEU A 70 4.09 9.80 20.45
C LEU A 70 4.34 9.48 21.93
N GLY A 71 5.51 9.88 22.43
CA GLY A 71 5.98 9.56 23.78
C GLY A 71 6.50 8.14 23.98
N GLN A 72 6.37 7.23 23.00
CA GLN A 72 7.00 5.91 23.06
C GLN A 72 8.45 5.98 22.55
N SER A 73 9.35 5.30 23.26
CA SER A 73 10.77 5.29 22.91
C SER A 73 11.09 4.47 21.66
N LYS A 74 10.23 3.50 21.30
CA LYS A 74 10.40 2.62 20.13
C LYS A 74 9.06 2.26 19.50
N PRO A 75 8.99 2.08 18.17
CA PRO A 75 7.85 1.47 17.51
C PRO A 75 7.62 0.05 18.03
N THR A 76 6.35 -0.35 18.08
CA THR A 76 5.94 -1.71 18.46
C THR A 76 5.42 -2.45 17.24
N GLU A 77 5.77 -3.72 17.11
CA GLU A 77 5.27 -4.55 16.02
C GLU A 77 3.76 -4.74 16.17
N LEU A 78 3.04 -4.53 15.07
CA LEU A 78 1.61 -4.71 14.99
C LEU A 78 1.32 -6.01 14.25
N LYS A 79 0.61 -6.92 14.92
CA LYS A 79 0.11 -8.14 14.30
C LYS A 79 -1.03 -7.78 13.36
N VAL A 80 -0.93 -8.27 12.12
CA VAL A 80 -1.97 -8.14 11.11
C VAL A 80 -2.28 -9.53 10.56
N GLU A 81 -3.55 -9.74 10.24
CA GLU A 81 -4.08 -11.03 9.81
C GLU A 81 -4.81 -10.90 8.48
N ASP A 82 -4.84 -12.00 7.73
CA ASP A 82 -5.64 -12.10 6.51
C ASP A 82 -7.12 -11.91 6.81
N THR A 83 -7.67 -10.84 6.27
CA THR A 83 -9.08 -10.47 6.40
C THR A 83 -9.77 -10.61 5.05
N LYS A 84 -11.00 -11.15 5.06
CA LYS A 84 -11.79 -11.39 3.85
C LYS A 84 -13.22 -10.90 4.02
N LYS A 85 -13.78 -10.31 2.97
CA LYS A 85 -15.21 -9.96 2.88
C LYS A 85 -15.72 -10.18 1.46
N GLY A 86 -16.57 -11.18 1.28
CA GLY A 86 -16.93 -11.65 -0.05
C GLY A 86 -15.69 -12.14 -0.81
N ASN A 87 -15.51 -11.69 -2.05
CA ASN A 87 -14.35 -12.02 -2.87
C ASN A 87 -13.15 -11.08 -2.64
N LYS A 88 -13.21 -10.23 -1.61
CA LYS A 88 -12.15 -9.27 -1.32
C LYS A 88 -11.26 -9.72 -0.16
N ARG A 89 -9.96 -9.43 -0.23
CA ARG A 89 -8.95 -9.77 0.77
C ARG A 89 -8.03 -8.58 1.06
N TRP A 90 -7.59 -8.44 2.30
CA TRP A 90 -6.61 -7.45 2.78
C TRP A 90 -5.99 -7.92 4.10
N LEU A 91 -4.94 -7.25 4.60
CA LEU A 91 -4.44 -7.49 5.94
C LEU A 91 -5.02 -6.46 6.92
N SER A 92 -5.43 -6.89 8.10
CA SER A 92 -6.04 -6.02 9.11
C SER A 92 -5.49 -6.31 10.50
N GLY A 93 -5.43 -5.30 11.37
CA GLY A 93 -5.01 -5.46 12.76
C GLY A 93 -5.56 -4.38 13.67
N SER A 94 -6.00 -4.77 14.86
CA SER A 94 -6.46 -3.84 15.90
C SER A 94 -5.29 -3.01 16.41
N LEU A 95 -5.45 -1.67 16.51
CA LEU A 95 -4.37 -0.84 17.04
C LEU A 95 -4.32 -0.96 18.57
N THR A 96 -3.10 -0.97 19.10
CA THR A 96 -2.85 -1.19 20.53
C THR A 96 -2.79 0.11 21.33
N ALA A 97 -2.75 1.27 20.66
CA ALA A 97 -2.65 2.59 21.27
C ALA A 97 -3.46 3.61 20.46
N ALA A 98 -4.07 4.58 21.15
CA ALA A 98 -4.67 5.78 20.59
C ALA A 98 -3.65 6.65 19.83
N GLY A 99 -4.14 7.57 18.98
CA GLY A 99 -3.30 8.61 18.37
C GLY A 99 -2.86 9.68 19.38
N PRO A 100 -1.86 10.52 19.03
CA PRO A 100 -1.21 10.61 17.72
C PRO A 100 -0.24 9.45 17.45
N ARG A 101 -0.26 8.91 16.23
CA ARG A 101 0.51 7.71 15.85
C ARG A 101 0.84 7.63 14.36
N SER A 102 1.87 6.87 14.03
CA SER A 102 2.13 6.40 12.66
C SER A 102 1.98 4.88 12.57
N ILE A 103 1.47 4.42 11.44
CA ILE A 103 1.52 3.00 11.06
C ILE A 103 2.43 2.87 9.85
N ASP A 104 3.46 2.06 9.99
CA ASP A 104 4.43 1.76 8.94
C ASP A 104 4.27 0.30 8.55
N SER A 105 4.14 0.01 7.26
CA SER A 105 4.17 -1.36 6.75
C SER A 105 5.26 -1.49 5.70
N TYR A 106 6.09 -2.51 5.87
CA TYR A 106 7.13 -2.88 4.92
C TYR A 106 6.91 -4.32 4.49
N GLY A 107 7.05 -4.62 3.20
CA GLY A 107 6.98 -5.99 2.72
C GLY A 107 7.61 -6.19 1.36
N LYS A 108 7.99 -7.45 1.11
CA LYS A 108 8.46 -7.92 -0.19
C LYS A 108 7.33 -8.69 -0.87
N TRP A 109 6.81 -8.13 -1.95
CA TRP A 109 5.54 -8.57 -2.52
C TRP A 109 5.72 -8.99 -3.97
N GLY A 110 5.62 -10.29 -4.23
CA GLY A 110 5.70 -10.83 -5.58
C GLY A 110 7.02 -10.52 -6.33
N VAL A 111 7.08 -10.97 -7.58
CA VAL A 111 8.18 -10.72 -8.50
C VAL A 111 7.59 -10.14 -9.77
N TYR A 112 8.12 -8.99 -10.20
CA TYR A 112 7.68 -8.31 -11.42
C TYR A 112 8.71 -8.48 -12.53
N ARG A 113 8.26 -8.96 -13.68
CA ARG A 113 9.09 -9.10 -14.88
C ARG A 113 9.25 -7.74 -15.56
N TYR A 114 10.44 -7.17 -15.52
CA TYR A 114 10.83 -6.03 -16.34
C TYR A 114 11.68 -6.49 -17.53
N GLY A 115 11.03 -6.64 -18.70
CA GLY A 115 11.65 -7.21 -19.89
C GLY A 115 11.99 -8.69 -19.67
N GLU A 116 13.29 -9.01 -19.62
CA GLU A 116 13.79 -10.37 -19.33
C GLU A 116 14.24 -10.55 -17.88
N THR A 117 14.17 -9.51 -17.05
CA THR A 117 14.63 -9.53 -15.66
C THR A 117 13.45 -9.60 -14.70
N ASP A 118 13.52 -10.55 -13.77
CA ASP A 118 12.60 -10.66 -12.65
C ASP A 118 13.09 -9.79 -11.47
N VAL A 119 12.26 -8.86 -11.01
CA VAL A 119 12.57 -7.91 -9.93
C VAL A 119 11.66 -8.19 -8.75
N LEU A 120 12.25 -8.41 -7.57
CA LEU A 120 11.51 -8.52 -6.31
C LEU A 120 10.96 -7.14 -5.93
N LEU A 121 9.65 -7.02 -5.77
CA LEU A 121 9.08 -5.73 -5.39
C LEU A 121 9.20 -5.53 -3.87
N HIS A 122 9.70 -4.36 -3.50
CA HIS A 122 9.86 -3.94 -2.11
C HIS A 122 9.00 -2.71 -1.89
N TYR A 123 8.06 -2.78 -0.96
CA TYR A 123 7.18 -1.65 -0.66
C TYR A 123 7.30 -1.25 0.79
N HIS A 124 7.27 0.07 0.98
CA HIS A 124 7.04 0.72 2.26
C HIS A 124 5.83 1.63 2.10
N ALA A 125 4.97 1.63 3.09
CA ALA A 125 3.83 2.51 3.17
C ALA A 125 3.67 3.00 4.60
N ARG A 126 3.21 4.25 4.73
CA ARG A 126 3.02 4.91 6.01
C ARG A 126 1.69 5.64 6.04
N TYR A 127 1.00 5.53 7.17
CA TYR A 127 -0.14 6.37 7.52
C TYR A 127 0.21 7.19 8.76
N LEU A 128 -0.08 8.49 8.73
CA LEU A 128 0.07 9.40 9.86
C LEU A 128 -1.32 9.77 10.37
N ASP A 129 -1.65 9.33 11.59
CA ASP A 129 -2.88 9.66 12.30
C ASP A 129 -2.55 10.72 13.35
N VAL A 130 -2.60 11.98 12.90
CA VAL A 130 -2.18 13.18 13.64
C VAL A 130 -3.20 14.29 13.42
N GLU A 131 -3.37 15.17 14.40
CA GLU A 131 -4.31 16.31 14.30
C GLU A 131 -3.60 17.66 14.18
N ASP A 132 -2.33 17.75 14.60
CA ASP A 132 -1.56 18.99 14.54
C ASP A 132 -0.23 18.85 13.78
N HIS A 133 0.39 20.00 13.53
CA HIS A 133 1.62 20.12 12.73
C HIS A 133 2.87 19.63 13.47
N ASP A 134 2.89 19.72 14.81
CA ASP A 134 4.05 19.34 15.60
C ASP A 134 4.14 17.80 15.66
N ASP A 135 3.01 17.13 15.85
CA ASP A 135 2.86 15.68 15.76
C ASP A 135 3.28 15.16 14.38
N LEU A 136 2.89 15.87 13.30
CA LEU A 136 3.31 15.54 11.93
C LEU A 136 4.83 15.57 11.79
N HIS A 137 5.49 16.57 12.37
CA HIS A 137 6.94 16.68 12.33
C HIS A 137 7.61 15.52 13.09
N GLU A 138 7.11 15.19 14.28
CA GLU A 138 7.69 14.15 15.13
C GLU A 138 7.51 12.72 14.57
N LEU A 139 6.34 12.44 13.98
CA LEU A 139 6.00 11.13 13.40
C LEU A 139 6.36 11.01 11.91
N GLY A 140 6.60 12.12 11.22
CA GLY A 140 6.97 12.16 9.81
C GLY A 140 8.35 11.56 9.52
N GLU A 141 9.25 11.56 10.51
CA GLU A 141 10.57 10.95 10.39
C GLU A 141 10.50 9.42 10.30
N PRO A 142 11.29 8.76 9.43
CA PRO A 142 11.35 7.30 9.34
C PRO A 142 11.66 6.66 10.70
N ASN A 143 11.13 5.46 10.95
CA ASN A 143 11.49 4.71 12.15
C ASN A 143 13.00 4.41 12.09
N ARG A 144 13.77 5.00 13.02
CA ARG A 144 15.22 4.77 13.18
C ARG A 144 15.48 3.58 14.11
#